data_AF-A0A1V5MM26-F1
#
_entry.id   AF-A0A1V5MM26-F1
#
_cell.length_a   1.000
_cell.length_b   1.000
_cell.length_c   1.000
_cell.angle_alpha   90.00
_cell.angle_beta   90.00
_cell.angle_gamma   90.00
#
_symmetry.space_group_name_H-M   'P 1'
#
loop_
_entity.id
_entity.type
_entity.pdbx_description
1 polymer ?
#
loop_
_entity_poly.entity_id
_entity_poly.type
_entity_poly.pdbx_seq_one_letter_code
_entity_poly.pdbx_strand_id
1 'polypeptide(L)'
;MNLAYNQIQKNDLEAAQQTLETAKLVADEPAEKDMVALQCACIAMKQGQYSEAESALNTISDEGMTRYYRGVLAIYQEDNDKAIRLLSDDKDINYAIALLNKNQVKEALKVLQDLDQDCPYVLYASGIAYGRLNENAKAAEYKAKAYQIDPSLRLLDN
;
A
#
# COMPACT_ATOMS: atom_id res chain seq x y z
N MET A 1 -18.33 2.40 -11.45
CA MET A 1 -17.29 2.69 -10.44
C MET A 1 -17.88 2.35 -9.07
N ASN A 2 -17.28 1.42 -8.33
CA ASN A 2 -17.83 0.86 -7.09
C ASN A 2 -17.76 1.90 -5.94
N LEU A 3 -18.89 2.16 -5.26
CA LEU A 3 -18.99 3.18 -4.21
C LEU A 3 -18.02 2.93 -3.05
N ALA A 4 -17.90 1.68 -2.61
CA ALA A 4 -17.00 1.29 -1.52
C ALA A 4 -15.54 1.59 -1.86
N TYR A 5 -15.12 1.33 -3.10
CA TYR A 5 -13.77 1.65 -3.56
C TYR A 5 -13.43 3.15 -3.45
N ASN A 6 -14.37 4.01 -3.85
CA ASN A 6 -14.17 5.47 -3.73
C ASN A 6 -14.11 5.94 -2.27
N GLN A 7 -14.89 5.33 -1.37
CA GLN A 7 -14.84 5.61 0.07
C GLN A 7 -13.50 5.18 0.67
N ILE A 8 -12.99 4.00 0.29
CA ILE A 8 -11.65 3.51 0.70
C ILE A 8 -10.56 4.48 0.25
N GLN A 9 -10.61 4.98 -0.98
CA GLN A 9 -9.63 5.96 -1.48
C GLN A 9 -9.66 7.27 -0.68
N LYS A 10 -10.83 7.69 -0.23
CA LYS A 10 -11.02 8.88 0.63
C LYS A 10 -10.76 8.61 2.10
N ASN A 11 -10.35 7.40 2.45
CA ASN A 11 -10.14 6.94 3.83
C ASN A 11 -11.41 7.00 4.70
N ASP A 12 -12.60 6.97 4.08
CA ASP A 12 -13.90 6.87 4.75
C ASP A 12 -14.24 5.39 4.98
N LEU A 13 -13.51 4.78 5.91
CA LEU A 13 -13.50 3.32 6.10
C LEU A 13 -14.81 2.81 6.70
N GLU A 14 -15.48 3.60 7.53
CA GLU A 14 -16.76 3.23 8.13
C GLU A 14 -17.86 3.17 7.07
N ALA A 15 -17.99 4.20 6.22
CA ALA A 15 -18.97 4.20 5.15
C ALA A 15 -18.67 3.11 4.10
N ALA A 16 -17.39 2.86 3.82
CA ALA A 16 -16.97 1.76 2.95
C ALA A 16 -17.40 0.40 3.52
N GLN A 17 -17.22 0.19 4.83
CA GLN A 17 -17.60 -1.05 5.50
C GLN A 17 -19.12 -1.28 5.44
N GLN A 18 -19.93 -0.25 5.73
CA GLN A 18 -21.40 -0.34 5.62
C GLN A 18 -21.86 -0.67 4.19
N THR A 19 -21.20 -0.06 3.19
CA THR A 19 -21.48 -0.32 1.78
C THR A 19 -21.16 -1.79 1.42
N LEU A 20 -20.05 -2.31 1.93
CA LEU A 20 -19.63 -3.70 1.67
C LEU A 20 -20.51 -4.72 2.40
N GLU A 21 -21.02 -4.43 3.60
CA GLU A 21 -21.99 -5.33 4.26
C GLU A 21 -23.25 -5.50 3.41
N THR A 22 -23.71 -4.44 2.76
CA THR A 22 -24.83 -4.53 1.82
C THR A 22 -24.43 -5.32 0.56
N ALA A 23 -23.24 -5.05 0.01
CA ALA A 23 -22.74 -5.74 -1.18
C ALA A 23 -22.58 -7.26 -0.97
N LYS A 24 -22.14 -7.70 0.21
CA LYS A 24 -22.02 -9.12 0.58
C LYS A 24 -23.34 -9.88 0.48
N LEU A 25 -24.47 -9.22 0.78
CA LEU A 25 -25.80 -9.83 0.77
C LEU A 25 -26.37 -10.02 -0.65
N VAL A 26 -25.88 -9.24 -1.61
CA VAL A 26 -26.42 -9.20 -2.98
C VAL A 26 -25.44 -9.73 -4.03
N ALA A 27 -24.17 -9.96 -3.66
CA ALA A 27 -23.18 -10.54 -4.55
C ALA A 27 -23.49 -12.02 -4.77
N ASP A 28 -23.81 -12.38 -6.00
CA ASP A 28 -24.17 -13.76 -6.37
C ASP A 28 -23.06 -14.44 -7.16
N GLU A 29 -22.42 -13.70 -8.06
CA GLU A 29 -21.36 -14.20 -8.93
C GLU A 29 -20.01 -14.33 -8.19
N PRO A 30 -19.19 -15.37 -8.47
CA PRO A 30 -17.89 -15.55 -7.83
C PRO A 30 -16.97 -14.33 -7.95
N ALA A 31 -16.93 -13.68 -9.12
CA ALA A 31 -16.09 -12.50 -9.34
C ALA A 31 -16.52 -11.29 -8.48
N GLU A 32 -17.82 -11.15 -8.20
CA GLU A 32 -18.33 -10.09 -7.33
C GLU A 32 -17.96 -10.37 -5.88
N LYS A 33 -18.10 -11.62 -5.43
CA LYS A 33 -17.69 -12.06 -4.08
C LYS A 33 -16.20 -11.84 -3.84
N ASP A 34 -15.36 -12.18 -4.83
CA ASP A 34 -13.92 -11.97 -4.77
C ASP A 34 -13.57 -10.48 -4.68
N MET A 35 -14.24 -9.62 -5.45
CA MET A 35 -14.05 -8.17 -5.37
C MET A 35 -14.47 -7.60 -4.01
N VAL A 36 -15.60 -8.06 -3.46
CA VAL A 36 -16.09 -7.66 -2.13
C VAL A 36 -15.08 -8.07 -1.05
N ALA A 37 -14.61 -9.33 -1.09
CA ALA A 37 -13.60 -9.84 -0.16
C ALA A 37 -12.30 -9.04 -0.25
N LEU A 38 -11.87 -8.68 -1.47
CA LEU A 38 -10.67 -7.87 -1.68
C LEU A 38 -10.82 -6.48 -1.03
N GLN A 39 -11.97 -5.82 -1.22
CA GLN A 39 -12.21 -4.52 -0.62
C GLN A 39 -12.30 -4.59 0.91
N CYS A 40 -12.86 -5.67 1.47
CA CYS A 40 -12.80 -5.94 2.91
C CYS A 40 -11.35 -6.09 3.40
N ALA A 41 -10.50 -6.80 2.67
CA ALA A 41 -9.09 -6.93 3.02
C ALA A 41 -8.38 -5.57 3.04
N CYS A 42 -8.66 -4.69 2.05
CA CYS A 42 -8.09 -3.34 2.01
C CYS A 42 -8.50 -2.49 3.22
N ILE A 43 -9.77 -2.56 3.64
CA ILE A 43 -10.25 -1.85 4.83
C ILE A 43 -9.57 -2.39 6.09
N ALA A 44 -9.56 -3.70 6.27
CA ALA A 44 -8.96 -4.35 7.42
C ALA A 44 -7.46 -4.02 7.55
N MET A 45 -6.71 -4.00 6.43
CA MET A 45 -5.31 -3.53 6.42
C MET A 45 -5.18 -2.09 6.92
N LYS A 46 -6.00 -1.17 6.41
CA LYS A 46 -5.99 0.25 6.83
C LYS A 46 -6.38 0.46 8.30
N GLN A 47 -7.18 -0.44 8.87
CA GLN A 47 -7.59 -0.43 10.27
C GLN A 47 -6.62 -1.16 11.21
N GLY A 48 -5.54 -1.77 10.68
CA GLY A 48 -4.60 -2.56 11.49
C GLY A 48 -5.10 -3.96 11.85
N GLN A 49 -6.21 -4.42 11.26
CA GLN A 49 -6.84 -5.71 11.50
C GLN A 49 -6.25 -6.78 10.57
N TYR A 50 -4.97 -7.09 10.74
CA TYR A 50 -4.22 -7.92 9.77
C TYR A 50 -4.73 -9.36 9.65
N SER A 51 -5.22 -9.96 10.75
CA SER A 51 -5.82 -11.29 10.70
C SER A 51 -7.13 -11.32 9.90
N GLU A 52 -7.94 -10.26 10.00
CA GLU A 52 -9.16 -10.12 9.22
C GLU A 52 -8.85 -9.89 7.74
N ALA A 53 -7.83 -9.07 7.45
CA ALA A 53 -7.34 -8.89 6.09
C ALA A 53 -6.85 -10.20 5.47
N GLU A 54 -6.06 -10.98 6.19
CA GLU A 54 -5.59 -12.29 5.72
C GLU A 54 -6.75 -13.26 5.48
N SER A 55 -7.71 -13.33 6.41
CA SER A 55 -8.91 -14.15 6.27
C SER A 55 -9.69 -13.79 5.00
N ALA A 56 -9.92 -12.50 4.75
CA ALA A 56 -10.59 -12.03 3.55
C ALA A 56 -9.81 -12.33 2.26
N LEU A 57 -8.48 -12.21 2.26
CA LEU A 57 -7.66 -12.60 1.11
C LEU A 57 -7.68 -14.12 0.86
N ASN A 58 -7.89 -14.94 1.89
CA ASN A 58 -7.99 -16.40 1.76
C ASN A 58 -9.32 -16.88 1.17
N THR A 59 -10.36 -16.03 1.15
CA THR A 59 -11.65 -16.40 0.52
C THR A 59 -11.69 -16.13 -0.98
N ILE A 60 -10.72 -15.39 -1.51
CA ILE A 60 -10.66 -15.03 -2.94
C ILE A 60 -10.15 -16.22 -3.74
N SER A 61 -10.85 -16.56 -4.82
CA SER A 61 -10.54 -17.75 -5.62
C SER A 61 -9.33 -17.59 -6.53
N ASP A 62 -9.04 -16.36 -6.99
CA ASP A 62 -7.90 -16.05 -7.85
C ASP A 62 -6.65 -15.68 -7.02
N GLU A 63 -5.71 -16.61 -6.91
CA GLU A 63 -4.44 -16.39 -6.21
C GLU A 63 -3.59 -15.28 -6.86
N GLY A 64 -3.65 -15.15 -8.19
CA GLY A 64 -2.93 -14.11 -8.94
C GLY A 64 -3.42 -12.72 -8.57
N MET A 65 -4.74 -12.55 -8.45
CA MET A 65 -5.37 -11.30 -8.01
C MET A 65 -4.91 -10.88 -6.60
N THR A 66 -4.72 -11.84 -5.69
CA THR A 66 -4.37 -11.52 -4.29
C THR A 66 -2.87 -11.34 -4.04
N ARG A 67 -1.99 -11.79 -4.95
CA ARG A 67 -0.54 -11.78 -4.74
C ARG A 67 -0.02 -10.41 -4.29
N TYR A 68 -0.42 -9.36 -5.01
CA TYR A 68 -0.03 -7.98 -4.70
C TYR A 68 -0.47 -7.58 -3.29
N TYR A 69 -1.75 -7.77 -2.97
CA TYR A 69 -2.33 -7.38 -1.67
C TYR A 69 -1.77 -8.19 -0.51
N ARG A 70 -1.42 -9.47 -0.73
CA ARG A 70 -0.68 -10.27 0.25
C ARG A 70 0.73 -9.74 0.48
N GLY A 71 1.36 -9.19 -0.56
CA GLY A 71 2.63 -8.49 -0.45
C GLY A 71 2.52 -7.23 0.39
N VAL A 72 1.50 -6.40 0.15
CA VAL A 72 1.21 -5.21 0.96
C VAL A 72 0.89 -5.56 2.41
N LEU A 73 0.07 -6.59 2.65
CA LEU A 73 -0.22 -7.09 4.00
C LEU A 73 1.06 -7.52 4.72
N ALA A 74 1.98 -8.21 4.03
CA ALA A 74 3.25 -8.61 4.60
C ALA A 74 4.13 -7.42 5.02
N ILE A 75 4.05 -6.28 4.33
CA ILE A 75 4.70 -5.03 4.79
C ILE A 75 4.13 -4.59 6.13
N TYR A 76 2.79 -4.54 6.25
CA TYR A 76 2.13 -4.13 7.50
C TYR A 76 2.40 -5.09 8.67
N GLN A 77 2.62 -6.37 8.37
CA GLN A 77 3.01 -7.40 9.34
C GLN A 77 4.52 -7.44 9.63
N GLU A 78 5.30 -6.53 9.05
CA GLU A 78 6.77 -6.47 9.13
C GLU A 78 7.50 -7.71 8.55
N ASP A 79 6.80 -8.60 7.85
CA ASP A 79 7.37 -9.73 7.11
C ASP A 79 7.88 -9.26 5.74
N ASN A 80 8.93 -8.44 5.79
CA ASN A 80 9.46 -7.77 4.60
C ASN A 80 10.13 -8.74 3.61
N ASP A 81 10.60 -9.90 4.06
CA ASP A 81 11.13 -10.93 3.16
C ASP A 81 10.01 -11.54 2.30
N LYS A 82 8.85 -11.83 2.91
CA LYS A 82 7.65 -12.25 2.16
C LYS A 82 7.15 -11.14 1.26
N ALA A 83 7.12 -9.89 1.71
CA ALA A 83 6.70 -8.75 0.91
C ALA A 83 7.56 -8.60 -0.36
N ILE A 84 8.89 -8.62 -0.22
CA ILE A 84 9.83 -8.53 -1.36
C ILE A 84 9.58 -9.64 -2.37
N ARG A 85 9.40 -10.89 -1.93
CA ARG A 85 9.13 -12.02 -2.83
C ARG A 85 7.81 -11.85 -3.58
N LEU A 86 6.77 -11.35 -2.91
CA LEU A 86 5.45 -11.20 -3.51
C LEU A 86 5.38 -10.03 -4.50
N LEU A 87 6.08 -8.92 -4.21
CA LEU A 87 6.01 -7.65 -4.95
C LEU A 87 7.14 -7.43 -5.97
N SER A 88 8.06 -8.40 -6.12
CA SER A 88 9.24 -8.26 -6.98
C SER A 88 8.95 -8.02 -8.46
N ASP A 89 7.78 -8.46 -8.91
CA ASP A 89 7.37 -8.38 -10.31
C ASP A 89 6.77 -7.00 -10.63
N ASP A 90 6.10 -6.39 -9.65
CA ASP A 90 5.46 -5.07 -9.79
C ASP A 90 6.50 -3.93 -9.75
N LYS A 91 7.53 -4.08 -8.91
CA LYS A 91 8.59 -3.07 -8.68
C LYS A 91 8.04 -1.66 -8.44
N ASP A 92 6.96 -1.57 -7.68
CA ASP A 92 6.28 -0.32 -7.36
C ASP A 92 6.80 0.28 -6.03
N ILE A 93 6.07 1.27 -5.51
CA ILE A 93 6.41 1.91 -4.25
C ILE A 93 6.35 0.95 -3.06
N ASN A 94 5.43 -0.01 -3.04
CA ASN A 94 5.33 -0.98 -1.94
C ASN A 94 6.52 -1.93 -1.94
N TYR A 95 6.98 -2.37 -3.12
CA TYR A 95 8.24 -3.11 -3.23
C TYR A 95 9.43 -2.30 -2.69
N ALA A 96 9.52 -1.01 -3.05
CA ALA A 96 10.57 -0.13 -2.54
C ALA A 96 10.50 0.07 -1.02
N ILE A 97 9.30 0.19 -0.43
CA ILE A 97 9.10 0.27 1.01
C ILE A 97 9.59 -1.01 1.70
N ALA A 98 9.26 -2.18 1.18
CA ALA A 98 9.73 -3.45 1.74
C ALA A 98 11.28 -3.55 1.72
N LEU A 99 11.91 -3.10 0.64
CA LEU A 99 13.37 -2.99 0.55
C LEU A 99 13.95 -2.01 1.59
N LEU A 100 13.33 -0.84 1.77
CA LEU A 100 13.72 0.12 2.80
C LEU A 100 13.63 -0.51 4.19
N ASN A 101 12.55 -1.20 4.51
CA ASN A 101 12.38 -1.85 5.81
C ASN A 101 13.46 -2.92 6.08
N LYS A 102 13.97 -3.58 5.03
CA LYS A 102 15.13 -4.49 5.09
C LYS A 102 16.49 -3.79 5.06
N ASN A 103 16.52 -2.47 5.10
CA ASN A 103 17.72 -1.65 4.97
C ASN A 103 18.49 -1.86 3.64
N GLN A 104 17.80 -2.32 2.59
CA GLN A 104 18.33 -2.42 1.23
C GLN A 104 18.14 -1.08 0.49
N VAL A 105 18.73 -0.04 1.06
CA VAL A 105 18.41 1.36 0.73
C VAL A 105 18.80 1.72 -0.71
N LYS A 106 19.92 1.19 -1.21
CA LYS A 106 20.40 1.49 -2.58
C LYS A 106 19.50 0.86 -3.63
N GLU A 107 19.04 -0.37 -3.38
CA GLU A 107 18.09 -1.09 -4.23
C GLU A 107 16.74 -0.38 -4.24
N ALA A 108 16.23 0.01 -3.06
CA ALA A 108 14.99 0.78 -2.95
C ALA A 108 15.06 2.09 -3.73
N LEU A 109 16.18 2.83 -3.61
CA LEU A 109 16.35 4.10 -4.31
C LEU A 109 16.35 3.92 -5.83
N LYS A 110 16.96 2.86 -6.37
CA LYS A 110 16.90 2.55 -7.82
C LYS A 110 15.47 2.33 -8.28
N VAL A 111 14.69 1.53 -7.55
CA VAL A 111 13.28 1.30 -7.85
C VAL A 111 12.52 2.64 -7.86
N LEU A 112 12.69 3.45 -6.81
CA LEU A 112 11.99 4.73 -6.68
C LEU A 112 12.32 5.71 -7.79
N GLN A 113 13.55 5.70 -8.34
CA GLN A 113 13.96 6.57 -9.45
C GLN A 113 13.28 6.23 -10.78
N ASP A 114 12.85 4.97 -10.96
CA ASP A 114 12.15 4.50 -12.15
C ASP A 114 10.63 4.75 -12.09
N LEU A 115 10.11 5.19 -10.94
CA LEU A 115 8.69 5.51 -10.73
C LEU A 115 8.36 6.97 -11.07
N ASP A 116 7.06 7.28 -11.08
CA ASP A 116 6.56 8.64 -11.30
C ASP A 116 7.08 9.63 -10.24
N GLN A 117 7.93 10.56 -10.67
CA GLN A 117 8.55 11.57 -9.81
C GLN A 117 7.62 12.76 -9.47
N ASP A 118 6.39 12.78 -10.01
CA ASP A 118 5.35 13.72 -9.59
C ASP A 118 4.43 13.13 -8.50
N CYS A 119 4.60 11.84 -8.16
CA CYS A 119 3.88 11.20 -7.07
C CYS A 119 4.47 11.62 -5.70
N PRO A 120 3.69 12.23 -4.80
CA PRO A 120 4.19 12.73 -3.52
C PRO A 120 4.73 11.60 -2.61
N TYR A 121 4.14 10.41 -2.69
CA TYR A 121 4.60 9.25 -1.91
C TYR A 121 5.96 8.71 -2.41
N VAL A 122 6.19 8.70 -3.73
CA VAL A 122 7.49 8.30 -4.33
C VAL A 122 8.57 9.30 -3.94
N LEU A 123 8.27 10.60 -4.01
CA LEU A 123 9.18 11.65 -3.56
C LEU A 123 9.50 11.53 -2.07
N TYR A 124 8.50 11.29 -1.23
CA TYR A 124 8.70 11.12 0.21
C TYR A 124 9.58 9.91 0.52
N ALA A 125 9.29 8.75 -0.07
CA ALA A 125 10.08 7.53 0.10
C ALA A 125 11.53 7.71 -0.40
N SER A 126 11.73 8.46 -1.49
CA SER A 126 13.06 8.81 -1.99
C SER A 126 13.82 9.69 -0.99
N GLY A 127 13.13 10.65 -0.36
CA GLY A 127 13.69 11.47 0.72
C GLY A 127 14.15 10.64 1.91
N ILE A 128 13.37 9.64 2.33
CA ILE A 128 13.75 8.68 3.38
C ILE A 128 14.99 7.89 2.95
N ALA A 129 15.03 7.39 1.71
CA ALA A 129 16.17 6.63 1.19
C ALA A 129 17.47 7.45 1.19
N TYR A 130 17.43 8.69 0.67
CA TYR A 130 18.59 9.60 0.70
C TYR A 130 19.04 9.92 2.13
N GLY A 131 18.10 10.11 3.06
CA GLY A 131 18.42 10.33 4.48
C GLY A 131 19.19 9.16 5.08
N ARG A 132 18.77 7.92 4.80
CA ARG A 132 19.47 6.70 5.26
C ARG A 132 20.84 6.51 4.61
N LEU A 133 21.09 7.11 3.45
CA LEU A 133 22.40 7.18 2.80
C LEU A 133 23.27 8.35 3.30
N ASN A 134 22.80 9.12 4.29
CA ASN A 134 23.43 10.36 4.78
C ASN A 134 23.50 11.48 3.73
N GLU A 135 22.69 11.43 2.67
CA GLU A 135 22.57 12.50 1.67
C GLU A 135 21.52 13.54 2.12
N ASN A 136 21.75 14.16 3.28
CA ASN A 136 20.76 14.99 3.98
C ASN A 136 20.19 16.14 3.14
N ALA A 137 21.01 16.75 2.28
CA ALA A 137 20.54 17.82 1.39
C ALA A 137 19.48 17.32 0.39
N LYS A 138 19.73 16.15 -0.23
CA LYS A 138 18.75 15.54 -1.14
C LYS A 138 17.53 15.03 -0.39
N ALA A 139 17.73 14.45 0.79
CA ALA A 139 16.62 14.01 1.64
C ALA A 139 15.63 15.17 1.90
N ALA A 140 16.16 16.34 2.27
CA ALA A 140 15.36 17.54 2.50
C ALA A 140 14.69 18.06 1.22
N GLU A 141 15.41 18.06 0.08
CA GLU A 141 14.86 18.48 -1.21
C GLU A 141 13.65 17.63 -1.63
N TYR A 142 13.80 16.30 -1.59
CA TYR A 142 12.73 15.38 -2.01
C TYR A 142 11.53 15.43 -1.06
N LYS A 143 11.78 15.48 0.26
CA LYS A 143 10.70 15.67 1.24
C LYS A 143 9.97 17.00 1.05
N ALA A 144 10.70 18.09 0.79
CA ALA A 144 10.09 19.39 0.55
C ALA A 144 9.17 19.37 -0.69
N LYS A 145 9.59 18.73 -1.78
CA LYS A 145 8.76 18.51 -2.98
C LYS A 145 7.51 17.70 -2.65
N ALA A 146 7.66 16.59 -1.92
CA ALA A 146 6.52 15.77 -1.48
C ALA A 146 5.50 16.60 -0.67
N TYR A 147 5.98 17.42 0.28
CA TYR A 147 5.12 18.27 1.12
C TYR A 147 4.44 19.42 0.38
N GLN A 148 5.00 19.84 -0.75
CA GLN A 148 4.37 20.85 -1.60
C GLN A 148 3.16 20.29 -2.33
N ILE A 149 3.22 19.02 -2.74
CA ILE A 149 2.15 18.32 -3.46
C ILE A 149 1.10 17.76 -2.47
N ASP A 150 1.55 17.09 -1.41
CA ASP A 150 0.71 16.60 -0.32
C ASP A 150 1.26 17.07 1.05
N PRO A 151 0.72 18.18 1.58
CA PRO A 151 1.14 18.71 2.88
C PRO A 151 0.94 17.76 4.07
N SER A 152 0.05 16.77 3.96
CA SER A 152 -0.24 15.85 5.07
C SER A 152 0.94 14.92 5.39
N LEU A 153 1.81 14.69 4.41
CA LEU A 153 3.00 13.85 4.58
C LEU A 153 3.98 14.38 5.63
N ARG A 154 3.93 15.67 5.99
CA ARG A 154 4.72 16.22 7.11
C ARG A 154 4.42 15.53 8.44
N LEU A 155 3.21 14.99 8.60
CA LEU A 155 2.79 14.32 9.83
C LEU A 155 3.53 12.99 10.06
N LEU A 156 4.14 12.42 9.02
CA LEU A 156 4.89 11.17 9.09
C LEU A 156 6.32 11.33 9.61
N ASP A 157 6.80 12.57 9.78
CA ASP A 157 8.14 12.90 10.29
C ASP A 157 8.15 13.29 11.78
N ASN A 158 6.98 13.30 12.44
CA ASN A 158 6.80 13.74 13.83
C ASN A 158 6.89 12.59 14.85
#